data_AF-A0A420YLB1-F1
#
_entry.id   AF-A0A420YLB1-F1
#
_cell.length_a   1.000
_cell.length_b   1.000
_cell.length_c   1.000
_cell.angle_alpha   90.00
_cell.angle_beta   90.00
_cell.angle_gamma   90.00
#
_symmetry.space_group_name_H-M   'P 1'
#
loop_
_entity.id
_entity.type
_entity.pdbx_description
1 polymer ?
#
loop_
_entity_poly.entity_id
_entity_poly.type
_entity_poly.pdbx_seq_one_letter_code
_entity_poly.pdbx_strand_id
1 'polypeptide(L)'
;MLSAAQSTLTPEYAQVHEFIRARMTRKANALALRSLRDPPPPKPHSAPNPNTIPLLTRVSGPGEPPHYEPTVRPRPLAELGGTGIRRVPTLENAAGIPYLRQTKPQTLIMNRIIRQKSEKLQKKVYEAMELLEEPREAARYEDTWDKLIDKELGVRGDDRDPPGSYTRTNQQALDSVFDYLNKSRADQAARGAALHRIVQEERALRDQERIERMRRREREARRAAGDSSAPDAAQVEALPQATVAKSSMDIAKQLAAEVAGTDPFIDPARREAVGTSPSKTDESVEHQNSSNSRKSVMAKPAQRTKNFAGIRKVGSTNDAPESANADSKRMNDDRKSRRRRLVYNPTMTADGGRGGASF
;
A
#
# COMPACT_ATOMS: atom_id res chain seq x y z
N MET A 1 45.58 -22.37 -16.55
CA MET A 1 45.98 -22.17 -15.13
C MET A 1 45.50 -23.30 -14.20
N LEU A 2 44.26 -23.81 -14.28
CA LEU A 2 43.78 -24.87 -13.35
C LEU A 2 43.95 -26.33 -13.85
N SER A 3 44.23 -26.57 -15.14
CA SER A 3 44.40 -27.95 -15.63
C SER A 3 45.68 -28.62 -15.12
N ALA A 4 46.73 -27.85 -14.81
CA ALA A 4 48.00 -28.34 -14.27
C ALA A 4 47.89 -28.88 -12.83
N ALA A 5 46.83 -28.51 -12.08
CA ALA A 5 46.57 -28.98 -10.73
C ALA A 5 45.71 -30.26 -10.68
N GLN A 6 45.49 -30.94 -11.82
CA GLN A 6 44.70 -32.18 -11.88
C GLN A 6 45.47 -33.41 -11.38
N SER A 7 46.80 -33.38 -11.43
CA SER A 7 47.65 -34.48 -10.97
C SER A 7 48.17 -34.21 -9.57
N THR A 8 48.11 -35.20 -8.69
CA THR A 8 48.56 -35.10 -7.29
C THR A 8 50.07 -34.90 -7.14
N LEU A 9 50.83 -35.11 -8.23
CA LEU A 9 52.28 -35.02 -8.27
C LEU A 9 52.78 -33.62 -8.69
N THR A 10 51.89 -32.74 -9.13
CA THR A 10 52.27 -31.43 -9.63
C THR A 10 52.40 -30.42 -8.48
N PRO A 11 53.37 -29.48 -8.53
CA PRO A 11 53.53 -28.46 -7.50
C PRO A 11 52.30 -27.53 -7.41
N GLU A 12 51.58 -27.35 -8.52
CA GLU A 12 50.33 -26.58 -8.57
C GLU A 12 49.23 -27.23 -7.72
N TYR A 13 49.15 -28.56 -7.69
CA TYR A 13 48.22 -29.28 -6.81
C TYR A 13 48.54 -29.01 -5.32
N ALA A 14 49.81 -29.03 -4.95
CA ALA A 14 50.24 -28.74 -3.57
C ALA A 14 49.89 -27.29 -3.16
N GLN A 15 50.08 -26.32 -4.05
CA GLN A 15 49.72 -24.91 -3.79
C GLN A 15 48.21 -24.74 -3.59
N VAL A 16 47.39 -25.38 -4.43
CA VAL A 16 45.92 -25.35 -4.29
C VAL A 16 45.50 -26.00 -2.97
N HIS A 17 46.09 -27.14 -2.62
CA HIS A 17 45.77 -27.84 -1.38
C HIS A 17 46.16 -27.03 -0.14
N GLU A 18 47.31 -26.35 -0.16
CA GLU A 18 47.75 -25.48 0.93
C GLU A 18 46.86 -24.24 1.05
N PHE A 19 46.47 -23.65 -0.08
CA PHE A 19 45.50 -22.56 -0.11
C PHE A 19 44.15 -22.97 0.50
N ILE A 20 43.65 -24.17 0.17
CA ILE A 20 42.41 -24.71 0.74
C ILE A 20 42.57 -24.93 2.25
N ARG A 21 43.67 -25.54 2.70
CA ARG A 21 43.97 -25.72 4.13
C ARG A 21 44.02 -24.38 4.87
N ALA A 22 44.77 -23.41 4.35
CA ALA A 22 44.88 -22.07 4.92
C ALA A 22 43.52 -21.35 4.96
N ARG A 23 42.66 -21.55 3.97
CA ARG A 23 41.29 -20.99 3.97
C ARG A 23 40.42 -21.65 5.04
N MET A 24 40.53 -22.98 5.21
CA MET A 24 39.80 -23.72 6.25
C MET A 24 40.24 -23.29 7.65
N THR A 25 41.54 -23.13 7.91
CA THR A 25 42.06 -22.67 9.20
C THR A 25 41.60 -21.25 9.52
N ARG A 26 41.65 -20.32 8.55
CA ARG A 26 41.11 -18.96 8.73
C ARG A 26 39.62 -18.97 9.07
N LYS A 27 38.83 -19.82 8.41
CA LYS A 27 37.39 -19.96 8.69
C LYS A 27 37.15 -20.52 10.09
N ALA A 28 37.91 -21.55 10.49
CA ALA A 28 37.82 -22.13 11.83
C ALA A 28 38.18 -21.09 12.91
N ASN A 29 39.28 -20.35 12.73
CA ASN A 29 39.70 -19.29 13.64
C ASN A 29 38.65 -18.16 13.71
N ALA A 30 38.07 -17.75 12.59
CA ALA A 30 37.01 -16.73 12.57
C ALA A 30 35.74 -17.20 13.29
N LEU A 31 35.38 -18.49 13.19
CA LEU A 31 34.27 -19.05 13.94
C LEU A 31 34.57 -19.12 15.44
N ALA A 32 35.78 -19.52 15.83
CA ALA A 32 36.22 -19.53 17.23
C ALA A 32 36.23 -18.12 17.84
N LEU A 33 36.73 -17.12 17.11
CA LEU A 33 36.67 -15.73 17.54
C LEU A 33 35.23 -15.19 17.64
N ARG A 34 34.31 -15.70 16.81
CA ARG A 34 32.89 -15.32 16.87
C ARG A 34 32.18 -15.99 18.04
N SER A 35 32.53 -17.21 18.43
CA SER A 35 31.95 -17.89 19.59
C SER A 35 32.41 -17.31 20.92
N LEU A 36 33.57 -16.64 20.96
CA LEU A 36 34.04 -15.89 22.14
C LEU A 36 33.32 -14.55 22.33
N ARG A 37 32.60 -14.05 21.31
CA ARG A 37 31.78 -12.85 21.45
C ARG A 37 30.46 -13.23 22.07
N ASP A 38 29.99 -12.41 23.01
CA ASP A 38 28.62 -12.51 23.48
C ASP A 38 27.66 -12.51 22.28
N PRO A 39 26.68 -13.42 22.23
CA PRO A 39 25.70 -13.42 21.16
C PRO A 39 25.03 -12.04 21.15
N PRO A 40 24.83 -11.43 19.97
CA PRO A 40 24.08 -10.19 19.91
C PRO A 40 22.72 -10.42 20.58
N PRO A 41 22.16 -9.42 21.27
CA PRO A 41 20.86 -9.59 21.92
C PRO A 41 19.86 -10.12 20.89
N PRO A 42 19.00 -11.08 21.27
CA PRO A 42 18.03 -11.64 20.35
C PRO A 42 17.26 -10.49 19.70
N LYS A 43 17.11 -10.56 18.38
CA LYS A 43 16.32 -9.54 17.66
C LYS A 43 14.95 -9.48 18.32
N PRO A 44 14.41 -8.29 18.59
CA PRO A 44 13.09 -8.17 19.21
C PRO A 44 12.08 -8.96 18.37
N HIS A 45 11.30 -9.80 19.05
CA HIS A 45 10.35 -10.67 18.38
C HIS A 45 9.36 -9.84 17.58
N SER A 46 9.24 -10.11 16.28
CA SER A 46 8.33 -9.36 15.41
C SER A 46 6.89 -9.86 15.50
N ALA A 47 6.64 -11.03 16.10
CA ALA A 47 5.27 -11.48 16.22
C ALA A 47 4.53 -10.65 17.29
N PRO A 48 3.24 -10.41 17.07
CA PRO A 48 2.38 -9.77 18.06
C PRO A 48 2.50 -10.48 19.41
N ASN A 49 2.63 -9.72 20.49
CA ASN A 49 2.53 -10.29 21.83
C ASN A 49 1.11 -10.89 21.98
N PRO A 50 0.97 -12.18 22.34
CA PRO A 50 -0.34 -12.82 22.46
C PRO A 50 -1.27 -12.12 23.46
N ASN A 51 -0.71 -11.41 24.45
CA ASN A 51 -1.47 -10.71 25.48
C ASN A 51 -1.95 -9.32 25.04
N THR A 52 -1.55 -8.85 23.86
CA THR A 52 -1.95 -7.52 23.37
C THR A 52 -3.28 -7.60 22.65
N ILE A 53 -4.32 -7.02 23.25
CA ILE A 53 -5.64 -6.87 22.62
C ILE A 53 -5.48 -6.00 21.37
N PRO A 54 -5.89 -6.47 20.18
CA PRO A 54 -5.79 -5.69 18.96
C PRO A 54 -6.73 -4.47 19.01
N LEU A 55 -6.37 -3.41 18.30
CA LEU A 55 -7.23 -2.22 18.22
C LEU A 55 -8.55 -2.50 17.48
N LEU A 56 -8.47 -3.33 16.44
CA LEU A 56 -9.57 -3.72 15.58
C LEU A 56 -9.67 -5.25 15.54
N THR A 57 -10.86 -5.77 15.69
CA THR A 57 -11.21 -7.18 15.48
C THR A 57 -12.03 -7.33 14.21
N ARG A 58 -11.71 -8.34 13.41
CA ARG A 58 -12.54 -8.68 12.25
C ARG A 58 -13.77 -9.44 12.76
N VAL A 59 -14.96 -8.91 12.44
CA VAL A 59 -16.24 -9.53 12.84
C VAL A 59 -16.83 -10.35 11.70
N SER A 60 -16.52 -10.00 10.45
CA SER A 60 -17.04 -10.76 9.30
C SER A 60 -16.44 -12.15 9.17
N GLY A 61 -17.27 -13.08 8.73
CA GLY A 61 -16.93 -14.48 8.52
C GLY A 61 -15.98 -14.72 7.34
N PRO A 62 -15.51 -15.96 7.17
CA PRO A 62 -14.74 -16.35 5.99
C PRO A 62 -15.63 -16.26 4.73
N GLY A 63 -15.17 -15.52 3.72
CA GLY A 63 -15.90 -15.32 2.45
C GLY A 63 -16.79 -14.06 2.40
N GLU A 64 -17.11 -13.46 3.55
CA GLU A 64 -17.86 -12.22 3.60
C GLU A 64 -16.96 -10.98 3.36
N PRO A 65 -17.53 -9.85 2.89
CA PRO A 65 -16.82 -8.59 2.83
C PRO A 65 -16.15 -8.26 4.18
N PRO A 66 -14.94 -7.71 4.19
CA PRO A 66 -14.23 -7.42 5.43
C PRO A 66 -15.02 -6.39 6.25
N HIS A 67 -15.32 -6.73 7.50
CA HIS A 67 -15.92 -5.83 8.47
C HIS A 67 -15.11 -5.84 9.77
N TYR A 68 -14.85 -4.66 10.31
CA TYR A 68 -14.02 -4.46 11.49
C TYR A 68 -14.76 -3.64 12.53
N GLU A 69 -14.63 -4.07 13.78
CA GLU A 69 -15.13 -3.33 14.94
C GLU A 69 -13.99 -2.92 15.87
N PRO A 70 -14.08 -1.74 16.49
CA PRO A 70 -13.15 -1.31 17.54
C PRO A 70 -13.25 -2.20 18.78
N THR A 71 -12.13 -2.71 19.29
CA THR A 71 -12.13 -3.59 20.46
C THR A 71 -11.89 -2.83 21.77
N VAL A 72 -11.04 -1.79 21.75
CA VAL A 72 -10.50 -1.14 22.97
C VAL A 72 -10.90 0.33 23.10
N ARG A 73 -11.54 0.91 22.09
CA ARG A 73 -11.88 2.34 22.07
C ARG A 73 -13.35 2.53 21.71
N PRO A 74 -14.00 3.56 22.26
CA PRO A 74 -13.45 4.63 23.12
C PRO A 74 -13.27 4.22 24.59
N ARG A 75 -12.24 4.77 25.26
CA ARG A 75 -11.99 4.51 26.69
C ARG A 75 -12.73 5.51 27.59
N PRO A 76 -13.21 5.13 28.77
CA PRO A 76 -13.78 6.07 29.74
C PRO A 76 -12.72 7.06 30.25
N LEU A 77 -13.16 8.21 30.75
CA LEU A 77 -12.27 9.28 31.22
C LEU A 77 -11.35 8.83 32.37
N ALA A 78 -11.83 7.92 33.23
CA ALA A 78 -11.06 7.38 34.35
C ALA A 78 -9.83 6.56 33.92
N GLU A 79 -9.89 5.93 32.74
CA GLU A 79 -8.79 5.15 32.17
C GLU A 79 -7.84 6.01 31.30
N LEU A 80 -8.20 7.27 31.06
CA LEU A 80 -7.36 8.21 30.35
C LEU A 80 -6.25 8.70 31.28
N GLY A 81 -5.10 8.03 31.23
CA GLY A 81 -3.92 8.43 32.01
C GLY A 81 -3.47 9.88 31.73
N GLY A 82 -2.83 10.49 32.74
CA GLY A 82 -2.18 11.80 32.62
C GLY A 82 -3.09 12.99 32.95
N THR A 83 -3.24 13.92 31.99
CA THR A 83 -3.88 15.24 32.20
C THR A 83 -5.40 15.22 32.37
N GLY A 84 -6.04 14.06 32.24
CA GLY A 84 -7.51 13.96 32.25
C GLY A 84 -8.18 14.67 31.07
N ILE A 85 -7.45 14.87 29.97
CA ILE A 85 -7.97 15.50 28.73
C ILE A 85 -7.87 14.51 27.58
N ARG A 86 -9.02 14.22 26.96
CA ARG A 86 -9.10 13.37 25.78
C ARG A 86 -8.45 13.98 24.56
N ARG A 87 -7.46 13.27 24.03
CA ARG A 87 -6.78 13.59 22.77
C ARG A 87 -7.34 12.72 21.67
N VAL A 88 -8.06 13.34 20.74
CA VAL A 88 -8.62 12.67 19.57
C VAL A 88 -7.50 12.41 18.56
N PRO A 89 -7.24 11.14 18.19
CA PRO A 89 -6.24 10.83 17.17
C PRO A 89 -6.69 11.36 15.80
N THR A 90 -5.72 11.66 14.93
CA THR A 90 -6.01 12.02 13.53
C THR A 90 -5.98 10.77 12.68
N LEU A 91 -7.04 10.53 11.90
CA LEU A 91 -7.03 9.50 10.86
C LEU A 91 -6.24 10.02 9.66
N GLU A 92 -5.27 9.24 9.21
CA GLU A 92 -4.48 9.51 8.01
C GLU A 92 -4.40 8.29 7.12
N ASN A 93 -4.09 8.52 5.85
CA ASN A 93 -3.90 7.48 4.85
C ASN A 93 -2.51 7.66 4.21
N ALA A 94 -1.70 6.60 4.24
CA ALA A 94 -0.43 6.55 3.52
C ALA A 94 -0.47 5.40 2.52
N ALA A 95 -0.45 5.72 1.22
CA ALA A 95 -0.45 4.74 0.13
C ALA A 95 -1.59 3.69 0.22
N GLY A 96 -2.79 4.11 0.63
CA GLY A 96 -3.94 3.24 0.78
C GLY A 96 -4.02 2.49 2.12
N ILE A 97 -3.10 2.77 3.05
CA ILE A 97 -3.09 2.17 4.38
C ILE A 97 -3.61 3.20 5.39
N PRO A 98 -4.81 3.01 5.96
CA PRO A 98 -5.33 3.89 7.00
C PRO A 98 -4.65 3.61 8.33
N TYR A 99 -4.30 4.66 9.06
CA TYR A 99 -3.74 4.56 10.40
C TYR A 99 -4.15 5.76 11.27
N LEU A 100 -4.13 5.56 12.58
CA LEU A 100 -4.36 6.62 13.55
C LEU A 100 -3.03 7.21 14.03
N ARG A 101 -2.91 8.53 13.92
CA ARG A 101 -1.78 9.28 14.48
C ARG A 101 -2.18 9.93 15.80
N GLN A 102 -1.47 9.56 16.87
CA GLN A 102 -1.70 10.09 18.22
C GLN A 102 -0.90 11.38 18.49
N THR A 103 0.32 11.49 17.98
CA THR A 103 1.25 12.61 18.23
C THR A 103 1.95 13.08 16.95
N LYS A 104 2.45 14.32 16.95
CA LYS A 104 3.38 14.87 15.96
C LYS A 104 4.74 15.10 16.64
N PRO A 105 5.89 14.73 16.04
CA PRO A 105 6.06 13.99 14.79
C PRO A 105 5.59 12.52 14.89
N GLN A 106 5.37 11.85 13.76
CA GLN A 106 5.01 10.43 13.72
C GLN A 106 6.13 9.57 14.33
N THR A 107 5.78 8.53 15.07
CA THR A 107 6.78 7.62 15.67
C THR A 107 7.55 6.85 14.58
N LEU A 108 8.84 6.62 14.81
CA LEU A 108 9.71 5.92 13.86
C LEU A 108 9.23 4.50 13.55
N ILE A 109 8.65 3.83 14.56
CA ILE A 109 8.09 2.47 14.41
C ILE A 109 6.91 2.48 13.45
N MET A 110 5.99 3.43 13.59
CA MET A 110 4.82 3.55 12.69
C MET A 110 5.27 3.84 11.26
N ASN A 111 6.19 4.78 11.08
CA ASN A 111 6.73 5.11 9.76
C ASN A 111 7.42 3.90 9.11
N ARG A 112 8.21 3.12 9.87
CA ARG A 112 8.80 1.87 9.38
C ARG A 112 7.74 0.88 8.90
N ILE A 113 6.66 0.67 9.66
CA ILE A 113 5.59 -0.27 9.29
C ILE A 113 4.85 0.20 8.03
N ILE A 114 4.52 1.49 7.95
CA ILE A 114 3.88 2.08 6.78
C ILE A 114 4.76 1.85 5.55
N ARG A 115 6.05 2.18 5.64
CA ARG A 115 6.99 1.97 4.54
C ARG A 115 7.06 0.50 4.11
N GLN A 116 7.19 -0.43 5.05
CA GLN A 116 7.23 -1.87 4.75
C GLN A 116 5.94 -2.35 4.05
N LYS A 117 4.77 -1.85 4.46
CA LYS A 117 3.50 -2.19 3.82
C LYS A 117 3.38 -1.56 2.43
N SER A 118 3.81 -0.31 2.26
CA SER A 118 3.84 0.37 0.96
C SER A 118 4.78 -0.32 -0.02
N GLU A 119 5.98 -0.71 0.41
CA GLU A 119 6.94 -1.47 -0.40
C GLU A 119 6.37 -2.81 -0.85
N LYS A 120 5.66 -3.52 0.04
CA LYS A 120 4.97 -4.78 -0.31
C LYS A 120 3.87 -4.57 -1.35
N LEU A 121 3.08 -3.52 -1.21
CA LEU A 121 2.04 -3.17 -2.17
C LEU A 121 2.65 -2.82 -3.53
N GLN A 122 3.69 -1.97 -3.55
CA GLN A 122 4.41 -1.59 -4.76
C GLN A 122 5.00 -2.83 -5.46
N LYS A 123 5.62 -3.75 -4.73
CA LYS A 123 6.14 -5.00 -5.30
C LYS A 123 5.04 -5.78 -6.02
N LYS A 124 3.85 -5.89 -5.42
CA LYS A 124 2.71 -6.59 -6.03
C LYS A 124 2.14 -5.88 -7.26
N VAL A 125 2.18 -4.55 -7.28
CA VAL A 125 1.83 -3.77 -8.47
C VAL A 125 2.84 -3.98 -9.58
N TYR A 126 4.15 -3.97 -9.27
CA TYR A 126 5.18 -4.26 -10.27
C TYR A 126 5.07 -5.67 -10.84
N GLU A 127 4.79 -6.68 -9.99
CA GLU A 127 4.53 -8.06 -10.42
C GLU A 127 3.34 -8.12 -11.39
N ALA A 128 2.27 -7.36 -11.14
CA ALA A 128 1.15 -7.27 -12.07
C ALA A 128 1.54 -6.60 -13.41
N MET A 129 2.38 -5.57 -13.38
CA MET A 129 2.85 -4.88 -14.59
C MET A 129 3.76 -5.78 -15.43
N GLU A 130 4.71 -6.47 -14.79
CA GLU A 130 5.60 -7.44 -15.43
C GLU A 130 4.81 -8.54 -16.12
N LEU A 131 3.79 -9.08 -15.45
CA LEU A 131 2.90 -10.10 -16.04
C LEU A 131 2.00 -9.57 -17.17
N LEU A 132 1.76 -8.26 -17.24
CA LEU A 132 0.89 -7.66 -18.26
C LEU A 132 1.65 -7.34 -19.56
N GLU A 133 2.89 -6.84 -19.43
CA GLU A 133 3.64 -6.24 -20.54
C GLU A 133 4.43 -7.27 -21.36
N GLU A 134 5.14 -8.19 -20.73
CA GLU A 134 6.11 -9.06 -21.41
C GLU A 134 5.58 -10.47 -21.74
N PRO A 135 4.92 -11.21 -20.82
CA PRO A 135 4.61 -12.61 -21.06
C PRO A 135 3.31 -12.82 -21.82
N ARG A 136 2.45 -11.81 -22.01
CA ARG A 136 1.14 -12.05 -22.66
C ARG A 136 1.26 -12.37 -24.14
N GLU A 137 2.06 -11.60 -24.87
CA GLU A 137 2.30 -11.84 -26.30
C GLU A 137 3.25 -13.02 -26.50
N ALA A 138 4.34 -13.07 -25.73
CA ALA A 138 5.27 -14.19 -25.72
C ALA A 138 4.53 -15.52 -25.43
N ALA A 139 3.56 -15.53 -24.52
CA ALA A 139 2.81 -16.74 -24.22
C ALA A 139 1.84 -17.18 -25.30
N ARG A 140 1.29 -16.23 -26.05
CA ARG A 140 0.53 -16.57 -27.25
C ARG A 140 1.45 -17.19 -28.29
N TYR A 141 2.64 -16.64 -28.50
CA TYR A 141 3.60 -17.21 -29.43
C TYR A 141 4.05 -18.61 -29.00
N GLU A 142 4.32 -18.82 -27.71
CA GLU A 142 4.66 -20.14 -27.18
C GLU A 142 3.53 -21.15 -27.40
N ASP A 143 2.28 -20.80 -27.05
CA ASP A 143 1.13 -21.67 -27.29
C ASP A 143 0.93 -21.97 -28.78
N THR A 144 1.21 -21.01 -29.67
CA THR A 144 1.17 -21.27 -31.12
C THR A 144 2.31 -22.19 -31.56
N TRP A 145 3.48 -22.08 -30.94
CA TRP A 145 4.63 -22.93 -31.24
C TRP A 145 4.39 -24.37 -30.79
N ASP A 146 3.88 -24.58 -29.57
CA ASP A 146 3.47 -25.91 -29.07
C ASP A 146 2.48 -26.58 -30.02
N LYS A 147 1.46 -25.83 -30.48
CA LYS A 147 0.47 -26.32 -31.46
C LYS A 147 1.11 -26.74 -32.79
N LEU A 148 2.17 -26.04 -33.24
CA LEU A 148 2.91 -26.41 -34.45
C LEU A 148 3.74 -27.68 -34.24
N ILE A 149 4.41 -27.81 -33.09
CA ILE A 149 5.21 -28.98 -32.76
C ILE A 149 4.34 -30.23 -32.61
N ASP A 150 3.20 -30.13 -31.92
CA ASP A 150 2.24 -31.23 -31.77
C ASP A 150 1.74 -31.74 -33.14
N LYS A 151 1.50 -30.80 -34.07
CA LYS A 151 1.09 -31.11 -35.44
C LYS A 151 2.18 -31.89 -36.21
N GLU A 152 3.44 -31.49 -36.10
CA GLU A 152 4.56 -32.17 -36.76
C GLU A 152 4.84 -33.56 -36.16
N LEU A 153 4.65 -33.71 -34.84
CA LEU A 153 4.80 -35.00 -34.15
C LEU A 153 3.62 -35.96 -34.37
N GLY A 154 2.58 -35.53 -35.09
CA GLY A 154 1.38 -36.32 -35.34
C GLY A 154 0.59 -36.63 -34.07
N VAL A 155 0.82 -35.87 -33.00
CA VAL A 155 0.02 -35.96 -31.77
C VAL A 155 -1.34 -35.38 -32.13
N ARG A 156 -2.37 -36.24 -32.17
CA ARG A 156 -3.75 -35.85 -32.45
C ARG A 156 -4.29 -35.12 -31.23
N GLY A 157 -3.90 -33.86 -31.06
CA GLY A 157 -4.40 -32.98 -30.02
C GLY A 157 -5.91 -32.83 -30.16
N ASP A 158 -6.64 -33.06 -29.09
CA ASP A 158 -8.02 -32.58 -28.97
C ASP A 158 -7.99 -31.06 -29.18
N ASP A 159 -8.87 -30.47 -29.99
CA ASP A 159 -8.86 -29.02 -30.34
C ASP A 159 -9.11 -28.09 -29.12
N ARG A 160 -9.16 -28.65 -27.91
CA ARG A 160 -9.20 -27.93 -26.65
C ARG A 160 -7.79 -27.48 -26.30
N ASP A 161 -7.65 -26.22 -25.86
CA ASP A 161 -6.37 -25.73 -25.35
C ASP A 161 -5.81 -26.72 -24.31
N PRO A 162 -4.57 -27.21 -24.49
CA PRO A 162 -4.02 -28.24 -23.63
C PRO A 162 -4.09 -27.79 -22.16
N PRO A 163 -4.39 -28.70 -21.22
CA PRO A 163 -4.32 -28.40 -19.79
C PRO A 163 -2.87 -28.07 -19.43
N GLY A 164 -2.51 -26.79 -19.53
CA GLY A 164 -1.13 -26.32 -19.42
C GLY A 164 -0.72 -25.15 -20.31
N SER A 165 -1.61 -24.64 -21.19
CA SER A 165 -1.30 -23.46 -22.04
C SER A 165 -0.63 -22.34 -21.22
N TYR A 166 0.46 -21.82 -21.77
CA TYR A 166 1.25 -20.79 -21.12
C TYR A 166 0.48 -19.46 -21.04
N THR A 167 -0.39 -19.16 -22.02
CA THR A 167 -1.30 -18.00 -21.91
C THR A 167 -2.26 -18.16 -20.73
N ARG A 168 -2.80 -19.37 -20.53
CA ARG A 168 -3.72 -19.64 -19.42
C ARG A 168 -3.05 -19.50 -18.06
N THR A 169 -1.83 -20.02 -17.90
CA THR A 169 -1.09 -19.91 -16.63
C THR A 169 -0.74 -18.46 -16.32
N ASN A 170 -0.33 -17.67 -17.32
CA ASN A 170 -0.11 -16.23 -17.15
C ASN A 170 -1.39 -15.47 -16.79
N GLN A 171 -2.51 -15.79 -17.43
CA GLN A 171 -3.80 -15.18 -17.07
C GLN A 171 -4.20 -15.52 -15.63
N GLN A 172 -4.04 -16.78 -15.21
CA GLN A 172 -4.29 -17.19 -13.83
C GLN A 172 -3.37 -16.48 -12.83
N ALA A 173 -2.10 -16.29 -13.18
CA ALA A 173 -1.17 -15.52 -12.35
C ALA A 173 -1.62 -14.06 -12.20
N LEU A 174 -2.00 -13.40 -13.30
CA LEU A 174 -2.54 -12.04 -13.29
C LEU A 174 -3.81 -11.94 -12.43
N ASP A 175 -4.77 -12.83 -12.65
CA ASP A 175 -6.02 -12.86 -11.89
C ASP A 175 -5.75 -13.02 -10.39
N SER A 176 -4.79 -13.88 -10.01
CA SER A 176 -4.40 -14.07 -8.62
C SER A 176 -3.79 -12.81 -7.98
N VAL A 177 -3.00 -12.04 -8.73
CA VAL A 177 -2.40 -10.79 -8.26
C VAL A 177 -3.47 -9.72 -8.12
N PHE A 178 -4.37 -9.57 -9.09
CA PHE A 178 -5.49 -8.64 -9.02
C PHE A 178 -6.44 -8.97 -7.87
N ASP A 179 -6.77 -10.24 -7.68
CA ASP A 179 -7.56 -10.72 -6.55
C ASP A 179 -6.92 -10.34 -5.22
N TYR A 180 -5.61 -10.55 -5.09
CA TYR A 180 -4.87 -10.14 -3.90
C TYR A 180 -4.96 -8.62 -3.68
N LEU A 181 -4.74 -7.81 -4.71
CA LEU A 181 -4.79 -6.34 -4.63
C LEU A 181 -6.19 -5.85 -4.26
N ASN A 182 -7.24 -6.42 -4.86
CA ASN A 182 -8.63 -6.09 -4.59
C ASN A 182 -9.04 -6.47 -3.17
N LYS A 183 -8.72 -7.70 -2.72
CA LYS A 183 -8.94 -8.14 -1.34
C LYS A 183 -8.20 -7.25 -0.34
N SER A 184 -6.95 -6.90 -0.63
CA SER A 184 -6.16 -5.98 0.21
C SER A 184 -6.79 -4.59 0.27
N ARG A 185 -7.28 -4.05 -0.86
CA ARG A 185 -7.93 -2.73 -0.90
C ARG A 185 -9.22 -2.73 -0.10
N ALA A 186 -10.09 -3.73 -0.30
CA ALA A 186 -11.32 -3.89 0.46
C ALA A 186 -11.04 -4.01 1.96
N ASP A 187 -10.01 -4.77 2.34
CA ASP A 187 -9.59 -4.91 3.75
C ASP A 187 -9.13 -3.57 4.34
N GLN A 188 -8.30 -2.81 3.62
CA GLN A 188 -7.88 -1.50 4.08
C GLN A 188 -9.04 -0.50 4.16
N ALA A 189 -9.95 -0.49 3.19
CA ALA A 189 -11.14 0.38 3.22
C ALA A 189 -12.01 0.08 4.46
N ALA A 190 -12.27 -1.19 4.74
CA ALA A 190 -13.04 -1.61 5.91
C ALA A 190 -12.35 -1.22 7.23
N ARG A 191 -11.02 -1.39 7.33
CA ARG A 191 -10.25 -0.90 8.49
C ARG A 191 -10.34 0.62 8.62
N GLY A 192 -10.24 1.34 7.50
CA GLY A 192 -10.36 2.80 7.46
C GLY A 192 -11.70 3.29 8.01
N ALA A 193 -12.79 2.66 7.58
CA ALA A 193 -14.13 2.93 8.11
C ALA A 193 -14.23 2.69 9.62
N ALA A 194 -13.69 1.56 10.11
CA ALA A 194 -13.68 1.25 11.54
C ALA A 194 -12.84 2.26 12.35
N LEU A 195 -11.67 2.66 11.85
CA LEU A 195 -10.84 3.68 12.50
C LEU A 195 -11.52 5.05 12.49
N HIS A 196 -12.26 5.38 11.44
CA HIS A 196 -13.03 6.62 11.34
C HIS A 196 -14.11 6.70 12.43
N ARG A 197 -14.85 5.59 12.65
CA ARG A 197 -15.84 5.49 13.74
C ARG A 197 -15.21 5.80 15.10
N ILE A 198 -14.05 5.21 15.40
CA ILE A 198 -13.31 5.50 16.64
C ILE A 198 -13.03 7.00 16.78
N VAL A 199 -12.60 7.66 15.71
CA VAL A 199 -12.27 9.09 15.74
C VAL A 199 -13.52 9.94 15.98
N GLN A 200 -14.66 9.57 15.38
CA GLN A 200 -15.93 10.25 15.59
C GLN A 200 -16.42 10.10 17.04
N GLU A 201 -16.39 8.89 17.58
CA GLU A 201 -16.80 8.60 18.96
C GLU A 201 -15.90 9.32 19.97
N GLU A 202 -14.57 9.27 19.78
CA GLU A 202 -13.62 9.99 20.62
C GLU A 202 -13.82 11.51 20.54
N ARG A 203 -14.18 12.05 19.37
CA ARG A 203 -14.50 13.48 19.19
C ARG A 203 -15.78 13.85 19.94
N ALA A 204 -16.84 13.05 19.80
CA ALA A 204 -18.11 13.28 20.50
C ALA A 204 -17.91 13.29 22.03
N LEU A 205 -17.19 12.30 22.57
CA LEU A 205 -16.89 12.22 24.00
C LEU A 205 -16.04 13.40 24.48
N ARG A 206 -15.02 13.81 23.71
CA ARG A 206 -14.19 14.97 24.06
C ARG A 206 -15.03 16.24 24.18
N ASP A 207 -16.00 16.42 23.28
CA ASP A 207 -16.82 17.61 23.26
C ASP A 207 -17.83 17.60 24.43
N GLN A 208 -18.38 16.44 24.79
CA GLN A 208 -19.19 16.26 26.01
C GLN A 208 -18.38 16.57 27.29
N GLU A 209 -17.19 15.99 27.43
CA GLU A 209 -16.28 16.22 28.57
C GLU A 209 -15.85 17.70 28.67
N ARG A 210 -15.68 18.37 27.53
CA ARG A 210 -15.36 19.80 27.50
C ARG A 210 -16.52 20.63 28.06
N ILE A 211 -17.76 20.32 27.69
CA ILE A 211 -18.96 21.00 28.21
C ILE A 211 -19.09 20.76 29.71
N GLU A 212 -18.93 19.51 30.16
CA GLU A 212 -18.99 19.15 31.58
C GLU A 212 -17.92 19.88 32.40
N ARG A 213 -16.69 19.95 31.88
CA ARG A 213 -15.60 20.68 32.53
C ARG A 213 -15.90 22.18 32.65
N MET A 214 -16.48 22.78 31.61
CA MET A 214 -16.90 24.19 31.66
C MET A 214 -18.00 24.41 32.70
N ARG A 215 -19.02 23.55 32.75
CA ARG A 215 -20.07 23.59 33.78
C ARG A 215 -19.52 23.41 35.19
N ARG A 216 -18.56 22.50 35.38
CA ARG A 216 -17.93 22.28 36.68
C ARG A 216 -17.15 23.52 37.13
N ARG A 217 -16.34 24.10 36.22
CA ARG A 217 -15.60 25.35 36.48
C ARG A 217 -16.54 26.51 36.81
N GLU A 218 -17.66 26.63 36.11
CA GLU A 218 -18.67 27.66 36.38
C GLU A 218 -19.31 27.48 37.76
N ARG A 219 -19.69 26.24 38.12
CA ARG A 219 -20.23 25.93 39.46
C ARG A 219 -19.22 26.22 40.57
N GLU A 220 -17.95 25.86 40.35
CA GLU A 220 -16.86 26.15 41.30
C GLU A 220 -16.62 27.66 41.42
N ALA A 221 -16.63 28.41 40.32
CA ALA A 221 -16.49 29.86 40.32
C ALA A 221 -17.64 30.56 41.04
N ARG A 222 -18.90 30.11 40.85
CA ARG A 222 -20.07 30.64 41.58
C ARG A 222 -19.98 30.35 43.08
N ARG A 223 -19.58 29.13 43.46
CA ARG A 223 -19.34 28.78 44.87
C ARG A 223 -18.25 29.64 45.50
N ALA A 224 -17.16 29.91 44.76
CA ALA A 224 -16.08 30.77 45.21
C ALA A 224 -16.51 32.25 45.32
N ALA A 225 -17.44 32.71 44.47
CA ALA A 225 -17.99 34.06 44.52
C ALA A 225 -19.00 34.28 45.66
N GLY A 226 -19.35 33.24 46.44
CA GLY A 226 -20.25 33.36 47.59
C GLY A 226 -21.73 33.56 47.24
N ASP A 227 -22.11 33.36 45.98
CA ASP A 227 -23.49 33.49 45.52
C ASP A 227 -24.26 32.20 45.87
N SER A 228 -24.96 32.22 47.00
CA SER A 228 -25.77 31.12 47.52
C SER A 228 -27.18 31.05 46.92
N SER A 229 -27.49 31.89 45.92
CA SER A 229 -28.78 31.83 45.23
C SER A 229 -28.81 30.64 44.24
N ALA A 230 -29.20 29.48 44.75
CA ALA A 230 -29.55 28.33 43.92
C ALA A 230 -30.87 28.61 43.20
N PRO A 231 -30.94 28.67 41.85
CA PRO A 231 -32.22 28.51 41.20
C PRO A 231 -32.62 27.04 41.33
N ASP A 232 -33.85 26.84 41.79
CA ASP A 232 -34.55 25.57 41.88
C ASP A 232 -34.37 24.78 40.56
N ALA A 233 -34.01 23.51 40.66
CA ALA A 233 -33.51 22.68 39.55
C ALA A 233 -34.58 22.31 38.50
N ALA A 234 -35.69 23.05 38.42
CA ALA A 234 -36.88 22.69 37.66
C ALA A 234 -37.16 23.56 36.40
N GLN A 235 -36.38 24.61 36.09
CA GLN A 235 -36.75 25.54 35.00
C GLN A 235 -35.71 25.83 33.90
N VAL A 236 -34.62 25.07 33.78
CA VAL A 236 -33.71 25.17 32.60
C VAL A 236 -33.74 23.91 31.73
N GLU A 237 -34.92 23.31 31.59
CA GLU A 237 -35.20 22.22 30.64
C GLU A 237 -35.81 22.73 29.33
N ALA A 238 -35.38 23.90 28.85
CA ALA A 238 -35.79 24.40 27.54
C ALA A 238 -34.64 25.10 26.82
N LEU A 239 -33.96 24.30 25.99
CA LEU A 239 -33.31 24.59 24.70
C LEU A 239 -31.77 24.47 24.62
N PRO A 240 -31.21 23.94 23.51
CA PRO A 240 -31.83 23.11 22.47
C PRO A 240 -31.12 21.75 22.39
N GLN A 241 -31.83 20.68 22.77
CA GLN A 241 -31.53 19.33 22.27
C GLN A 241 -31.59 19.29 20.72
N ALA A 242 -32.14 20.31 20.07
CA ALA A 242 -32.20 20.46 18.62
C ALA A 242 -30.82 20.62 17.93
N THR A 243 -29.73 21.03 18.59
CA THR A 243 -28.40 21.09 17.93
C THR A 243 -27.67 19.76 17.98
N VAL A 244 -27.85 18.99 19.04
CA VAL A 244 -27.31 17.62 19.16
C VAL A 244 -28.16 16.64 18.33
N ALA A 245 -29.49 16.81 18.30
CA ALA A 245 -30.38 16.01 17.46
C ALA A 245 -30.23 16.31 15.95
N LYS A 246 -29.93 17.55 15.55
CA LYS A 246 -29.57 17.86 14.15
C LYS A 246 -28.24 17.20 13.77
N SER A 247 -27.23 17.26 14.64
CA SER A 247 -25.96 16.55 14.42
C SER A 247 -26.14 15.04 14.31
N SER A 248 -26.96 14.41 15.17
CA SER A 248 -27.22 12.97 15.10
C SER A 248 -28.08 12.56 13.90
N MET A 249 -29.03 13.39 13.46
CA MET A 249 -29.78 13.15 12.22
C MET A 249 -28.95 13.36 10.96
N ASP A 250 -28.03 14.32 10.94
CA ASP A 250 -27.09 14.52 9.83
C ASP A 250 -26.08 13.35 9.77
N ILE A 251 -25.65 12.83 10.93
CA ILE A 251 -24.83 11.61 11.04
C ILE A 251 -25.62 10.38 10.55
N ALA A 252 -26.91 10.25 10.91
CA ALA A 252 -27.75 9.15 10.46
C ALA A 252 -28.05 9.20 8.94
N LYS A 253 -28.24 10.41 8.37
CA LYS A 253 -28.35 10.59 6.91
C LYS A 253 -27.04 10.32 6.19
N GLN A 254 -25.88 10.69 6.76
CA GLN A 254 -24.57 10.36 6.20
C GLN A 254 -24.30 8.84 6.24
N LEU A 255 -24.62 8.17 7.34
CA LEU A 255 -24.54 6.71 7.45
C LEU A 255 -25.48 5.99 6.48
N ALA A 256 -26.71 6.49 6.29
CA ALA A 256 -27.66 5.93 5.31
C ALA A 256 -27.17 6.11 3.85
N ALA A 257 -26.47 7.20 3.54
CA ALA A 257 -25.82 7.39 2.24
C ALA A 257 -24.55 6.52 2.06
N GLU A 258 -23.91 6.09 3.15
CA GLU A 258 -22.72 5.22 3.16
C GLU A 258 -23.09 3.73 2.97
N VAL A 259 -24.25 3.29 3.48
CA VAL A 259 -24.81 1.94 3.23
C VAL A 259 -25.15 1.72 1.76
N ALA A 260 -25.34 2.78 0.98
CA ALA A 260 -25.51 2.73 -0.47
C ALA A 260 -24.20 2.47 -1.27
N GLY A 261 -23.12 2.02 -0.62
CA GLY A 261 -21.90 1.55 -1.30
C GLY A 261 -20.95 2.66 -1.78
N THR A 262 -21.06 3.86 -1.20
CA THR A 262 -20.27 5.03 -1.61
C THR A 262 -18.92 5.06 -0.87
N ASP A 263 -17.83 4.69 -1.56
CA ASP A 263 -16.46 4.75 -1.02
C ASP A 263 -16.03 6.23 -0.76
N PRO A 264 -15.70 6.62 0.49
CA PRO A 264 -15.33 7.99 0.85
C PRO A 264 -13.91 8.39 0.37
N PHE A 265 -13.14 7.49 -0.25
CA PHE A 265 -11.79 7.76 -0.74
C PHE A 265 -11.70 7.96 -2.26
N ILE A 266 -12.83 7.90 -2.98
CA ILE A 266 -12.87 8.19 -4.43
C ILE A 266 -13.20 9.68 -4.64
N ASP A 267 -12.23 10.40 -5.21
CA ASP A 267 -12.36 11.80 -5.65
C ASP A 267 -13.59 11.95 -6.57
N PRO A 268 -14.53 12.90 -6.32
CA PRO A 268 -15.74 13.07 -7.14
C PRO A 268 -15.45 13.24 -8.63
N ALA A 269 -14.29 13.82 -9.01
CA ALA A 269 -13.88 14.00 -10.40
C ALA A 269 -13.66 12.67 -11.16
N ARG A 270 -13.43 11.56 -10.46
CA ARG A 270 -13.27 10.23 -11.06
C ARG A 270 -14.60 9.49 -11.27
N ARG A 271 -15.71 9.99 -10.71
CA ARG A 271 -17.05 9.38 -10.82
C ARG A 271 -17.69 9.60 -12.19
N GLU A 272 -17.40 10.72 -12.85
CA GLU A 272 -18.00 11.05 -14.15
C GLU A 272 -17.46 10.18 -15.30
N ALA A 273 -16.32 9.50 -15.11
CA ALA A 273 -15.70 8.69 -16.16
C ALA A 273 -16.26 7.25 -16.32
N VAL A 274 -17.12 6.78 -15.40
CA VAL A 274 -17.54 5.36 -15.36
C VAL A 274 -19.07 5.19 -15.56
N GLY A 275 -19.83 6.26 -15.69
CA GLY A 275 -21.30 6.22 -15.69
C GLY A 275 -21.99 6.59 -16.99
N THR A 276 -21.80 5.83 -18.08
CA THR A 276 -22.83 5.81 -19.15
C THR A 276 -22.85 4.46 -19.87
N SER A 277 -23.76 3.58 -19.44
CA SER A 277 -24.26 2.48 -20.25
C SER A 277 -25.74 2.30 -19.90
N PRO A 278 -26.68 2.59 -20.83
CA PRO A 278 -28.09 2.47 -20.55
C PRO A 278 -28.54 1.00 -20.56
N SER A 279 -29.22 0.60 -19.49
CA SER A 279 -29.96 -0.65 -19.36
C SER A 279 -31.14 -0.68 -20.34
N LYS A 280 -31.19 -1.71 -21.20
CA LYS A 280 -32.39 -2.08 -21.96
C LYS A 280 -33.27 -2.97 -21.09
N THR A 281 -34.51 -2.55 -20.91
CA THR A 281 -35.63 -3.30 -20.33
C THR A 281 -36.20 -4.34 -21.30
N ASP A 282 -36.83 -5.35 -20.69
CA ASP A 282 -37.59 -6.45 -21.25
C ASP A 282 -38.59 -6.07 -22.36
N GLU A 283 -38.74 -6.97 -23.34
CA GLU A 283 -40.00 -7.17 -24.05
C GLU A 283 -40.11 -8.64 -24.54
N SER A 284 -41.12 -9.33 -24.03
CA SER A 284 -41.54 -10.68 -24.39
C SER A 284 -42.28 -10.66 -25.73
N VAL A 285 -41.91 -11.51 -26.70
CA VAL A 285 -42.85 -12.02 -27.73
C VAL A 285 -42.45 -13.42 -28.19
N GLU A 286 -43.46 -14.30 -28.19
CA GLU A 286 -43.53 -15.66 -28.68
C GLU A 286 -43.39 -15.82 -30.20
N HIS A 287 -43.02 -17.06 -30.58
CA HIS A 287 -43.48 -17.81 -31.76
C HIS A 287 -42.75 -17.73 -33.13
N GLN A 288 -42.29 -18.92 -33.51
CA GLN A 288 -42.33 -19.58 -34.83
C GLN A 288 -41.15 -19.46 -35.83
N ASN A 289 -40.57 -20.64 -36.07
CA ASN A 289 -40.36 -21.31 -37.35
C ASN A 289 -40.03 -20.44 -38.58
N SER A 290 -38.85 -20.67 -39.17
CA SER A 290 -38.74 -21.50 -40.39
C SER A 290 -37.39 -21.28 -41.07
N SER A 291 -36.85 -22.40 -41.53
CA SER A 291 -35.84 -22.55 -42.57
C SER A 291 -35.93 -21.52 -43.70
N ASN A 292 -34.79 -20.96 -44.12
CA ASN A 292 -34.55 -20.86 -45.55
C ASN A 292 -33.07 -20.78 -45.95
N SER A 293 -32.85 -21.33 -47.13
CA SER A 293 -31.61 -21.75 -47.75
C SER A 293 -31.09 -20.72 -48.76
N ARG A 294 -29.76 -20.66 -48.90
CA ARG A 294 -28.96 -20.33 -50.12
C ARG A 294 -29.25 -19.05 -50.93
N LYS A 295 -28.19 -18.24 -51.11
CA LYS A 295 -27.50 -17.85 -52.38
C LYS A 295 -26.72 -16.54 -52.14
N SER A 296 -25.39 -16.54 -52.16
CA SER A 296 -24.55 -16.24 -53.34
C SER A 296 -25.02 -15.02 -54.15
N VAL A 297 -24.34 -13.88 -54.02
CA VAL A 297 -23.88 -13.03 -55.14
C VAL A 297 -22.65 -12.21 -54.70
N MET A 298 -21.61 -12.24 -55.54
CA MET A 298 -20.41 -11.41 -55.52
C MET A 298 -20.71 -9.91 -55.72
N ALA A 299 -20.00 -9.03 -55.01
CA ALA A 299 -19.48 -7.77 -55.58
C ALA A 299 -18.38 -7.17 -54.68
N LYS A 300 -17.19 -6.93 -55.25
CA LYS A 300 -16.15 -6.02 -54.71
C LYS A 300 -16.25 -4.65 -55.44
N PRO A 301 -15.32 -3.69 -55.26
CA PRO A 301 -15.42 -2.63 -54.26
C PRO A 301 -15.41 -1.22 -54.90
N ALA A 302 -16.09 -0.25 -54.31
CA ALA A 302 -15.98 1.15 -54.74
C ALA A 302 -15.08 1.94 -53.78
N GLN A 303 -13.96 2.40 -54.34
CA GLN A 303 -13.04 3.35 -53.73
C GLN A 303 -13.78 4.66 -53.41
N ARG A 304 -13.53 5.21 -52.21
CA ARG A 304 -13.97 6.56 -51.87
C ARG A 304 -12.85 7.29 -51.16
N THR A 305 -12.11 8.05 -51.96
CA THR A 305 -11.20 9.11 -51.55
C THR A 305 -12.00 10.24 -50.90
N LYS A 306 -11.57 10.69 -49.72
CA LYS A 306 -11.95 11.99 -49.15
C LYS A 306 -10.76 12.60 -48.40
N ASN A 307 -10.05 13.47 -49.11
CA ASN A 307 -9.71 14.85 -48.76
C ASN A 307 -9.36 15.13 -47.29
N PHE A 308 -8.05 15.18 -47.04
CA PHE A 308 -7.45 15.91 -45.93
C PHE A 308 -7.50 17.41 -46.24
N ALA A 309 -8.16 18.20 -45.39
CA ALA A 309 -8.13 19.66 -45.44
C ALA A 309 -8.07 20.23 -44.02
N GLY A 310 -7.05 21.05 -43.77
CA GLY A 310 -7.13 22.16 -42.83
C GLY A 310 -6.55 21.98 -41.42
N ILE A 311 -5.22 21.86 -41.30
CA ILE A 311 -4.52 22.25 -40.06
C ILE A 311 -4.26 23.75 -40.13
N ARG A 312 -4.99 24.55 -39.35
CA ARG A 312 -4.68 25.96 -39.10
C ARG A 312 -3.70 26.08 -37.94
N LYS A 313 -2.59 26.76 -38.25
CA LYS A 313 -1.59 27.31 -37.35
C LYS A 313 -2.20 28.49 -36.56
N VAL A 314 -2.11 28.43 -35.24
CA VAL A 314 -2.21 29.57 -34.31
C VAL A 314 -1.15 29.23 -33.27
N GLY A 315 -0.09 29.99 -33.03
CA GLY A 315 0.01 31.43 -32.87
C GLY A 315 0.73 31.61 -31.55
N SER A 316 2.04 31.73 -31.65
CA SER A 316 3.01 31.83 -30.56
C SER A 316 3.00 33.25 -29.97
N THR A 317 2.83 33.36 -28.65
CA THR A 317 3.28 34.52 -27.87
C THR A 317 3.87 34.01 -26.56
N ASN A 318 5.20 33.98 -26.51
CA ASN A 318 5.99 33.95 -25.29
C ASN A 318 5.96 35.35 -24.67
N ASP A 319 5.66 35.46 -23.38
CA ASP A 319 6.19 36.52 -22.51
C ASP A 319 5.98 36.18 -21.02
N ALA A 320 7.03 36.45 -20.23
CA ALA A 320 7.13 36.48 -18.76
C ALA A 320 7.56 35.19 -18.00
N PRO A 321 8.18 35.33 -16.79
CA PRO A 321 9.57 35.75 -16.65
C PRO A 321 10.44 34.78 -15.84
N GLU A 322 11.72 34.83 -16.17
CA GLU A 322 12.86 34.07 -15.66
C GLU A 322 13.36 34.67 -14.33
N SER A 323 12.90 34.18 -13.16
CA SER A 323 13.54 34.57 -11.88
C SER A 323 13.45 33.58 -10.70
N ALA A 324 12.89 32.38 -10.87
CA ALA A 324 12.68 31.45 -9.73
C ALA A 324 13.64 30.24 -9.66
N ASN A 325 14.64 30.12 -10.54
CA ASN A 325 15.43 28.89 -10.68
C ASN A 325 16.88 28.94 -10.15
N ALA A 326 17.27 30.01 -9.45
CA ALA A 326 18.63 30.14 -8.90
C ALA A 326 18.78 29.53 -7.48
N ASP A 327 17.71 29.45 -6.68
CA ASP A 327 17.80 29.02 -5.27
C ASP A 327 17.77 27.50 -5.07
N SER A 328 17.26 26.72 -6.02
CA SER A 328 17.19 25.26 -5.90
C SER A 328 18.53 24.57 -6.18
N LYS A 329 19.42 25.20 -6.96
CA LYS A 329 20.79 24.68 -7.21
C LYS A 329 21.73 24.90 -6.03
N ARG A 330 21.61 26.02 -5.31
CA ARG A 330 22.52 26.35 -4.18
C ARG A 330 22.36 25.42 -2.98
N MET A 331 21.18 24.84 -2.78
CA MET A 331 20.90 23.96 -1.63
C MET A 331 21.34 22.49 -1.85
N ASN A 332 21.59 22.08 -3.09
CA ASN A 332 22.04 20.71 -3.40
C ASN A 332 23.56 20.53 -3.35
N ASP A 333 24.34 21.59 -3.63
CA ASP A 333 25.79 21.53 -3.54
C ASP A 333 26.28 21.54 -2.08
N ASP A 334 25.56 22.20 -1.17
CA ASP A 334 25.90 22.24 0.25
C ASP A 334 25.60 20.92 1.01
N ARG A 335 24.74 20.06 0.44
CA ARG A 335 24.53 18.69 0.93
C ARG A 335 25.63 17.73 0.50
N LYS A 336 26.27 17.96 -0.65
CA LYS A 336 27.39 17.12 -1.12
C LYS A 336 28.70 17.46 -0.40
N SER A 337 28.92 18.71 0.00
CA SER A 337 30.11 19.14 0.75
C SER A 337 30.15 18.58 2.18
N ARG A 338 29.01 18.51 2.88
CA ARG A 338 28.92 17.95 4.25
C ARG A 338 29.14 16.44 4.34
N ARG A 339 28.89 15.67 3.26
CA ARG A 339 29.11 14.21 3.25
C ARG A 339 30.57 13.78 3.04
N ARG A 340 31.48 14.70 2.67
CA ARG A 340 32.92 14.40 2.47
C ARG A 340 33.80 14.74 3.67
N ARG A 341 33.27 15.28 4.77
CA ARG A 341 34.06 15.73 5.94
C ARG A 341 34.10 14.78 7.14
N LEU A 342 33.64 13.54 6.99
CA LEU A 342 33.51 12.57 8.08
C LEU A 342 34.22 11.23 7.80
N VAL A 343 35.36 11.25 7.10
CA VAL A 343 36.31 10.13 7.09
C VAL A 343 37.72 10.67 6.85
N TYR A 344 38.41 11.16 7.89
CA TYR A 344 39.88 11.12 7.96
C TYR A 344 40.33 11.45 9.38
N ASN A 345 40.74 10.42 10.14
CA ASN A 345 41.59 10.55 11.32
C ASN A 345 42.84 9.71 11.02
N PRO A 346 44.00 10.31 10.71
CA PRO A 346 45.26 9.59 10.63
C PRO A 346 45.98 9.72 11.98
N THR A 347 45.88 8.68 12.80
CA THR A 347 46.88 8.45 13.85
C THR A 347 47.99 7.59 13.28
N MET A 348 49.19 8.16 13.30
CA MET A 348 50.46 7.51 12.99
C MET A 348 50.66 6.22 13.76
N THR A 349 51.20 5.20 13.09
CA THR A 349 52.25 4.36 13.68
C THR A 349 53.15 3.86 12.57
N ALA A 350 54.41 4.29 12.62
CA ALA A 350 55.49 3.74 11.83
C ALA A 350 55.83 2.35 12.37
N ASP A 351 55.96 1.34 11.50
CA ASP A 351 57.09 0.42 11.58
C ASP A 351 57.25 -0.44 10.30
N GLY A 352 58.52 -0.64 9.95
CA GLY A 352 59.15 -1.72 9.19
C GLY A 352 58.45 -2.46 8.03
N GLY A 353 59.05 -2.34 6.84
CA GLY A 353 59.83 -3.48 6.34
C GLY A 353 59.34 -4.29 5.13
N ARG A 354 60.06 -4.08 4.01
CA ARG A 354 60.57 -5.06 3.03
C ARG A 354 59.66 -5.69 1.95
N GLY A 355 60.17 -5.58 0.71
CA GLY A 355 60.10 -6.56 -0.38
C GLY A 355 58.85 -6.43 -1.26
N GLY A 356 58.88 -5.99 -2.52
CA GLY A 356 59.94 -6.13 -3.51
C GLY A 356 59.84 -7.50 -4.19
N ALA A 357 59.01 -7.64 -5.21
CA ALA A 357 59.25 -8.48 -6.39
C ALA A 357 58.09 -8.36 -7.37
N SER A 358 58.43 -7.83 -8.54
CA SER A 358 57.72 -7.96 -9.81
C SER A 358 57.67 -9.42 -10.24
N PHE A 359 56.52 -9.89 -10.73
CA PHE A 359 56.32 -10.49 -12.06
C PHE A 359 54.83 -10.72 -12.32
#